data_AF-A0A955GJP4-F1
#
_entry.id   AF-A0A955GJP4-F1
#
_cell.length_a   1.000
_cell.length_b   1.000
_cell.length_c   1.000
_cell.angle_alpha   90.00
_cell.angle_beta   90.00
_cell.angle_gamma   90.00
#
_symmetry.space_group_name_H-M   'P 1'
#
loop_
_entity.id
_entity.type
_entity.pdbx_description
1 polymer ?
#
loop_
_entity_poly.entity_id
_entity_poly.type
_entity_poly.pdbx_seq_one_letter_code
_entity_poly.pdbx_strand_id
1 'polypeptide(L)' 'MLKEFILFIKYPYTAGVIATTWLGSAALMAIDHNLPFIKIVMIDMIFSIFISIFGFRGKKEI' A
#
# COMPACT_ATOMS: atom_id res chain seq x y z
N MET A 1 -10.27 -9.48 -15.91
CA MET A 1 -10.72 -9.53 -14.50
C MET A 1 -9.87 -10.46 -13.63
N LEU A 2 -10.15 -11.78 -13.53
CA LEU A 2 -9.41 -12.67 -12.61
C LEU A 2 -7.93 -12.83 -12.96
N LYS A 3 -7.61 -12.95 -14.26
CA LYS A 3 -6.24 -13.07 -14.76
C LYS A 3 -5.39 -11.81 -14.51
N GLU A 4 -6.01 -10.63 -14.63
CA GLU A 4 -5.38 -9.34 -14.34
C GLU A 4 -5.17 -9.16 -12.83
N PHE A 5 -6.12 -9.59 -12.01
CA PHE A 5 -6.00 -9.60 -10.55
C PHE A 5 -4.83 -10.50 -10.10
N ILE A 6 -4.69 -11.69 -10.68
CA ILE A 6 -3.56 -12.60 -10.45
C ILE A 6 -2.23 -11.97 -10.90
N LEU A 7 -2.21 -11.26 -12.04
CA LEU A 7 -1.03 -10.53 -12.50
C LEU A 7 -0.66 -9.37 -11.57
N PHE A 8 -1.65 -8.71 -10.97
CA PHE A 8 -1.44 -7.62 -10.01
C PHE A 8 -0.83 -8.12 -8.70
N ILE A 9 -1.24 -9.31 -8.23
CA ILE A 9 -0.61 -9.99 -7.09
C ILE A 9 0.83 -10.38 -7.42
N LYS A 10 1.10 -10.80 -8.67
CA LYS A 10 2.42 -11.25 -9.12
C LYS A 10 3.41 -10.10 -9.41
N TYR A 11 2.92 -8.95 -9.88
CA TYR A 11 3.71 -7.76 -10.21
C TYR A 11 3.07 -6.54 -9.57
N PRO A 12 3.29 -6.33 -8.25
CA PRO A 12 2.62 -5.27 -7.53
C PRO A 12 2.98 -3.90 -8.12
N TYR A 13 1.96 -3.19 -8.61
CA TYR A 13 2.12 -1.79 -8.95
C TYR A 13 2.33 -0.99 -7.67
N THR A 14 3.43 -0.25 -7.59
CA THR A 14 3.85 0.51 -6.39
C THR A 14 2.73 1.35 -5.78
N ALA A 15 1.97 2.07 -6.62
CA ALA A 15 0.85 2.86 -6.12
C ALA A 15 -0.34 1.99 -5.65
N GLY A 16 -0.53 0.81 -6.25
CA GLY A 16 -1.55 -0.15 -5.83
C GLY A 16 -1.24 -0.75 -4.46
N VAL A 17 0.03 -1.05 -4.18
CA VAL A 17 0.46 -1.51 -2.84
C VAL A 17 0.18 -0.43 -1.80
N ILE A 18 0.63 0.80 -2.07
CA ILE A 18 0.39 1.94 -1.18
C ILE A 18 -1.12 2.13 -0.95
N ALA A 19 -1.93 2.18 -2.00
CA ALA A 19 -3.37 2.36 -1.89
C ALA A 19 -4.03 1.25 -1.06
N THR A 20 -3.62 -0.01 -1.25
CA THR A 20 -4.16 -1.15 -0.49
C THR A 20 -3.79 -1.07 0.98
N THR A 21 -2.57 -0.62 1.31
CA THR A 21 -2.15 -0.40 2.71
C THR A 21 -3.06 0.62 3.39
N TRP A 22 -3.25 1.79 2.78
CA TRP A 22 -4.08 2.85 3.36
C TRP A 22 -5.56 2.43 3.50
N LEU A 23 -6.11 1.75 2.50
CA LEU A 23 -7.49 1.25 2.56
C LEU A 23 -7.65 0.14 3.61
N GLY A 24 -6.67 -0.77 3.72
CA GLY A 24 -6.67 -1.81 4.74
C GLY A 24 -6.58 -1.24 6.15
N SER A 25 -5.68 -0.29 6.37
CA SER A 25 -5.54 0.44 7.63
C SER A 25 -6.82 1.21 7.99
N ALA A 26 -7.46 1.87 7.02
CA ALA A 26 -8.75 2.53 7.24
C ALA A 26 -9.87 1.54 7.60
N ALA A 27 -9.93 0.38 6.93
CA ALA A 27 -10.91 -0.66 7.24
C ALA A 27 -10.69 -1.24 8.65
N LEU A 28 -9.44 -1.45 9.06
CA LEU A 28 -9.10 -1.90 10.41
C LEU A 28 -9.53 -0.88 11.47
N MET A 29 -9.28 0.42 11.24
CA MET A 29 -9.71 1.48 12.14
C MET A 29 -11.23 1.67 12.19
N ALA A 30 -11.95 1.31 11.12
CA ALA A 30 -13.41 1.32 11.10
C ALA A 30 -14.02 0.14 11.89
N ILE A 31 -13.27 -0.95 12.08
CA ILE A 31 -13.69 -2.11 12.87
C ILE A 31 -13.30 -1.93 14.34
N ASP A 32 -12.07 -1.48 14.60
CA ASP A 32 -11.55 -1.24 15.95
C ASP A 32 -11.22 0.24 16.17
N HIS A 33 -12.15 0.93 16.82
CA HIS A 33 -12.03 2.36 17.13
C HIS A 33 -11.02 2.69 18.23
N ASN A 34 -10.48 1.70 18.95
CA ASN A 34 -9.46 1.95 19.98
C ASN A 34 -8.04 2.03 19.40
N LEU A 35 -7.91 1.76 18.10
CA LEU A 35 -6.62 1.84 17.43
C LEU A 35 -6.08 3.28 17.42
N PRO A 36 -4.81 3.49 17.79
CA PRO A 36 -4.22 4.82 17.83
C PRO A 36 -3.99 5.36 16.42
N PHE A 37 -4.92 6.18 15.94
CA PHE A 37 -4.96 6.75 14.59
C PHE A 37 -3.60 7.30 14.10
N ILE A 38 -2.96 8.13 14.92
CA ILE A 38 -1.67 8.76 14.59
C ILE A 38 -0.57 7.72 14.37
N LYS A 39 -0.53 6.65 15.16
CA LYS A 39 0.48 5.60 15.01
C LYS A 39 0.28 4.81 13.72
N ILE A 40 -0.97 4.51 13.36
CA ILE A 40 -1.30 3.79 12.12
C ILE A 40 -0.92 4.64 10.91
N VAL A 41 -1.32 5.90 10.88
CA VAL A 41 -0.98 6.83 9.80
C VAL A 41 0.55 6.96 9.64
N MET A 42 1.29 7.06 10.76
CA MET A 42 2.75 7.08 10.71
C MET A 42 3.35 5.80 10.10
N ILE A 43 2.81 4.62 10.45
CA ILE A 43 3.25 3.34 9.88
C ILE A 43 2.98 3.33 8.37
N ASP A 44 1.77 3.71 7.95
CA ASP A 44 1.39 3.77 6.54
C ASP A 44 2.29 4.72 5.74
N MET A 45 2.62 5.89 6.31
CA MET A 45 3.52 6.86 5.69
C MET A 45 4.94 6.32 5.55
N ILE A 46 5.52 5.74 6.62
CA ILE A 46 6.86 5.16 6.59
C ILE A 46 6.91 4.02 5.57
N PHE A 47 5.92 3.13 5.59
CA PHE A 47 5.79 2.04 4.63
C PHE A 47 5.69 2.56 3.19
N SER A 48 4.88 3.60 2.95
CA SER A 48 4.74 4.22 1.64
C SER A 48 6.06 4.81 1.13
N ILE A 49 6.86 5.42 2.01
CA ILE A 49 8.20 5.92 1.66
C ILE A 49 9.09 4.76 1.21
N PHE A 50 9.17 3.68 1.99
CA PHE A 50 9.95 2.49 1.62
C PHE A 50 9.51 1.92 0.28
N ILE A 51 8.21 1.65 0.12
CA ILE A 51 7.66 1.10 -1.12
C ILE A 51 7.90 2.03 -2.30
N SER A 52 7.79 3.35 -2.13
CA SER A 52 8.05 4.31 -3.21
C SER A 52 9.51 4.32 -3.66
N ILE A 53 10.46 4.25 -2.73
CA ILE A 53 11.90 4.22 -3.01
C ILE A 53 12.24 2.98 -3.84
N PHE A 54 11.75 1.80 -3.44
CA PHE A 54 12.06 0.57 -4.16
C PHE A 54 11.23 0.39 -5.44
N GLY A 55 9.94 0.72 -5.38
CA GLY A 55 8.98 0.41 -6.43
C GLY A 55 8.98 1.38 -7.60
N PHE A 56 9.32 2.66 -7.42
CA PHE A 56 9.38 3.62 -8.54
C PHE A 56 10.77 3.73 -9.17
N ARG A 57 11.85 3.41 -8.44
CA ARG A 57 13.22 3.44 -8.98
C ARG A 57 13.47 2.43 -10.10
N GLY A 58 12.69 1.34 -10.17
CA GLY A 58 12.81 0.32 -11.22
C GLY A 58 12.21 0.72 -12.58
N LYS A 59 11.42 1.80 -12.66
CA LYS A 59 10.80 2.26 -13.90
C LYS A 59 11.58 3.40 -14.53
N LYS A 60 12.81 3.10 -14.97
CA LYS A 60 13.48 3.87 -16.02
C LYS A 60 13.35 3.04 -17.30
N GLU A 61 12.15 3.05 -17.89
CA GLU A 61 12.01 2.59 -19.28
C GLU A 61 12.55 3.70 -20.18
N ILE A 62 13.50 3.33 -21.04
CA ILE A 62 14.07 4.11 -22.14
C ILE A 62 12.99 4.33 -23.19
#